data_AF-A0A6G0I790-F1
#
_entry.id   AF-A0A6G0I790-F1
#
_cell.length_a   1.000
_cell.length_b   1.000
_cell.length_c   1.000
_cell.angle_alpha   90.00
_cell.angle_beta   90.00
_cell.angle_gamma   90.00
#
_symmetry.space_group_name_H-M   'P 1'
#
loop_
_entity.id
_entity.type
_entity.pdbx_description
1 polymer ?
#
loop_
_entity_poly.entity_id
_entity_poly.type
_entity_poly.pdbx_seq_one_letter_code
_entity_poly.pdbx_strand_id
1 'polypeptide(L)'
;MNSSVDAVQKSFADLQQDIIANAKRLVEAKGRIGDTKDGLQSVKTEMIDAAKSITYLESKLEDLENCARRKNLRLVGLPENAEKTQPMIDYIQHMWLGLDGAKSLTLERAHCTLARPRPDQNRAVIIRFLRFQDPTDRHITIWPDMDPAHAVSPQNSFVWIEEVLQQQQEHITTALAHTHQTVSNLAQTINTLAAQVQQLRAIVAQLTTTSLTAMPQSPLPETPPPTVTFARDPTTQRLS
;
A
#
# COMPACT_ATOMS: atom_id res chain seq x y z
N MET A 1 18.54 -69.57 -2.57
CA MET A 1 19.22 -68.33 -2.14
C MET A 1 19.56 -67.43 -3.33
N ASN A 2 20.10 -67.94 -4.44
CA ASN A 2 20.50 -67.14 -5.61
C ASN A 2 19.36 -66.32 -6.24
N SER A 3 18.16 -66.89 -6.41
CA SER A 3 17.02 -66.19 -7.03
C SER A 3 16.56 -64.93 -6.28
N SER A 4 16.70 -64.90 -4.95
CA SER A 4 16.38 -63.73 -4.13
C SER A 4 17.43 -62.64 -4.28
N VAL A 5 18.71 -63.04 -4.35
CA VAL A 5 19.83 -62.12 -4.58
C VAL A 5 19.72 -61.50 -5.98
N ASP A 6 19.36 -62.28 -7.00
CA ASP A 6 19.14 -61.78 -8.36
C ASP A 6 17.98 -60.78 -8.45
N ALA A 7 16.89 -61.02 -7.70
CA ALA A 7 15.75 -60.12 -7.62
C ALA A 7 16.10 -58.77 -6.95
N VAL A 8 16.89 -58.81 -5.87
CA VAL A 8 17.39 -57.60 -5.19
C VAL A 8 18.38 -56.84 -6.07
N GLN A 9 19.23 -57.55 -6.81
CA GLN A 9 20.17 -56.91 -7.72
C GLN A 9 19.45 -56.21 -8.89
N LYS A 10 18.38 -56.82 -9.40
CA LYS A 10 17.53 -56.21 -10.41
C LYS A 10 16.83 -54.96 -9.89
N SER A 11 16.20 -55.02 -8.71
CA SER A 11 15.54 -53.85 -8.13
C SER A 11 16.51 -52.72 -7.81
N PHE A 12 17.74 -53.04 -7.41
CA PHE A 12 18.79 -52.05 -7.23
C PHE A 12 19.19 -51.36 -8.55
N ALA A 13 19.31 -52.12 -9.64
CA ALA A 13 19.58 -51.57 -10.96
C ALA A 13 18.43 -50.66 -11.45
N ASP A 14 17.19 -51.08 -11.24
CA ASP A 14 15.99 -50.29 -11.58
C ASP A 14 15.96 -48.97 -10.77
N LEU A 15 16.25 -49.02 -9.46
CA LEU A 15 16.36 -47.83 -8.61
C LEU A 15 17.49 -46.90 -9.04
N GLN A 16 18.65 -47.43 -9.44
CA GLN A 16 19.74 -46.61 -9.97
C GLN A 16 19.30 -45.87 -11.24
N GLN A 17 18.59 -46.55 -12.14
CA GLN A 17 18.06 -45.95 -13.35
C GLN A 17 17.04 -44.85 -13.05
N ASP A 18 16.13 -45.08 -12.11
CA ASP A 18 15.13 -44.10 -11.68
C ASP A 18 15.77 -42.87 -11.03
N ILE A 19 16.82 -43.05 -10.21
CA ILE A 19 17.58 -41.94 -9.62
C ILE A 19 18.23 -41.09 -10.71
N ILE A 20 18.84 -41.71 -11.73
CA ILE A 20 19.44 -40.98 -12.86
C ILE A 20 18.38 -40.22 -13.66
N ALA A 21 17.24 -40.86 -13.94
CA ALA A 21 16.14 -40.24 -14.66
C ALA A 21 15.56 -39.04 -13.89
N ASN A 22 15.38 -39.17 -12.57
CA ASN A 22 14.90 -38.09 -11.71
C ASN A 22 15.91 -36.95 -11.59
N ALA A 23 17.22 -37.25 -11.51
CA ALA A 23 18.26 -36.24 -11.52
C ALA A 23 18.22 -35.39 -12.80
N LYS A 24 18.02 -36.03 -13.96
CA LYS A 24 17.87 -35.32 -15.23
C LYS A 24 16.64 -34.40 -15.25
N ARG A 25 15.47 -34.93 -14.83
CA ARG A 25 14.24 -34.14 -14.72
C ARG A 25 14.37 -32.95 -13.77
N LEU A 26 15.10 -33.13 -12.66
CA LEU A 26 15.36 -32.06 -11.70
C LEU A 26 16.21 -30.94 -12.30
N VAL A 27 17.24 -31.27 -13.09
CA VAL A 27 18.07 -30.27 -13.78
C VAL A 27 17.23 -29.49 -14.80
N GLU A 28 16.41 -30.17 -15.59
CA GLU A 28 15.49 -29.53 -16.56
C GLU A 28 14.46 -28.63 -15.86
N ALA A 29 13.85 -29.10 -14.77
CA ALA A 29 12.91 -28.31 -13.97
C ALA A 29 13.59 -27.08 -13.37
N LYS A 30 14.81 -27.22 -12.85
CA LYS A 30 15.59 -26.10 -12.31
C LYS A 30 15.90 -25.05 -13.39
N GLY A 31 16.24 -25.49 -14.61
CA GLY A 31 16.43 -24.60 -15.75
C GLY A 31 15.18 -23.80 -16.06
N ARG A 32 14.04 -24.48 -16.24
CA ARG A 32 12.73 -23.83 -16.50
C ARG A 32 12.32 -22.85 -15.40
N ILE A 33 12.59 -23.17 -14.14
CA ILE A 33 12.35 -22.28 -12.99
C ILE A 33 13.26 -21.05 -13.07
N GLY A 34 14.53 -21.23 -13.46
CA GLY A 34 15.45 -20.13 -13.73
C GLY A 34 14.91 -19.18 -14.78
N ASP A 35 14.57 -19.71 -15.96
CA ASP A 35 14.03 -18.90 -17.08
C ASP A 35 12.75 -18.16 -16.68
N THR A 36 11.86 -18.84 -15.95
CA THR A 36 10.60 -18.23 -15.47
C THR A 36 10.88 -17.12 -14.45
N LYS A 37 11.86 -17.32 -13.56
CA LYS A 37 12.26 -16.32 -12.57
C LYS A 37 12.85 -15.09 -13.24
N ASP A 38 13.70 -15.27 -14.25
CA ASP A 38 14.33 -14.18 -14.99
C ASP A 38 13.28 -13.40 -15.79
N GLY A 39 12.33 -14.11 -16.44
CA GLY A 39 11.18 -13.49 -17.09
C GLY A 39 10.30 -12.70 -16.13
N LEU A 40 10.00 -13.24 -14.94
CA LEU A 40 9.22 -12.53 -13.91
C LEU A 40 9.94 -11.27 -13.43
N GLN A 41 11.27 -11.32 -13.29
CA GLN A 41 12.06 -10.17 -12.90
C GLN A 41 12.03 -9.07 -13.97
N SER A 42 12.12 -9.42 -15.25
CA SER A 42 11.98 -8.48 -16.37
C SER A 42 10.61 -7.80 -16.38
N VAL A 43 9.54 -8.60 -16.26
CA VAL A 43 8.16 -8.07 -16.22
C VAL A 43 7.97 -7.16 -15.02
N LYS A 44 8.54 -7.51 -13.85
CA LYS A 44 8.48 -6.66 -12.66
C LYS A 44 9.17 -5.31 -12.90
N THR A 45 10.33 -5.29 -13.55
CA THR A 45 11.01 -4.03 -13.87
C THR A 45 10.21 -3.17 -14.84
N GLU A 46 9.67 -3.77 -15.90
CA GLU A 46 8.82 -3.07 -16.86
C GLU A 46 7.55 -2.51 -16.20
N MET A 47 6.93 -3.27 -15.29
CA MET A 47 5.76 -2.81 -14.54
C MET A 47 6.08 -1.60 -13.66
N ILE A 48 7.24 -1.58 -13.01
CA ILE A 48 7.68 -0.45 -12.18
C ILE A 48 7.89 0.78 -13.06
N ASP A 49 8.51 0.63 -14.23
CA ASP A 49 8.77 1.77 -15.12
C ASP A 49 7.49 2.28 -15.81
N ALA A 50 6.56 1.39 -16.13
CA ALA A 50 5.22 1.76 -16.57
C ALA A 50 4.47 2.55 -15.49
N ALA A 51 4.52 2.10 -14.23
CA ALA A 51 3.88 2.81 -13.12
C ALA A 51 4.45 4.23 -12.92
N LYS A 52 5.78 4.39 -13.00
CA LYS A 52 6.41 5.73 -12.97
C LYS A 52 5.99 6.62 -14.13
N SER A 53 5.83 6.02 -15.31
CA SER A 53 5.40 6.76 -16.50
C SER A 53 3.96 7.23 -16.37
N ILE A 54 3.08 6.39 -15.81
CA ILE A 54 1.68 6.75 -15.53
C ILE A 54 1.63 7.93 -14.54
N THR A 55 2.33 7.84 -13.41
CA THR A 55 2.30 8.94 -12.42
C THR A 55 2.85 10.24 -12.98
N TYR A 56 3.92 10.19 -13.79
CA TYR A 56 4.44 11.36 -14.50
C TYR A 56 3.41 11.98 -15.46
N LEU A 57 2.71 11.13 -16.23
CA LEU A 57 1.69 11.59 -17.17
C LEU A 57 0.47 12.18 -16.44
N GLU A 58 0.06 11.61 -15.32
CA GLU A 58 -1.01 12.14 -14.47
C GLU A 58 -0.65 13.55 -13.96
N SER A 59 0.54 13.74 -13.40
CA SER A 59 1.00 15.07 -12.97
C SER A 59 1.08 16.07 -14.12
N LYS A 60 1.50 15.63 -15.31
CA LYS A 60 1.56 16.49 -16.49
C LYS A 60 0.16 16.85 -17.00
N LEU A 61 -0.80 15.93 -16.96
CA LEU A 61 -2.19 16.20 -17.33
C LEU A 61 -2.82 17.18 -16.36
N GLU A 62 -2.58 17.02 -15.07
CA GLU A 62 -3.05 17.96 -14.05
C GLU A 62 -2.49 19.37 -14.28
N ASP A 63 -1.19 19.52 -14.53
CA ASP A 63 -0.59 20.82 -14.82
C ASP A 63 -1.16 21.44 -16.11
N LEU A 64 -1.34 20.65 -17.17
CA LEU A 64 -1.94 21.11 -18.42
C LEU A 64 -3.39 21.55 -18.22
N GLU A 65 -4.17 20.79 -17.44
CA GLU A 65 -5.55 21.14 -17.11
C GLU A 65 -5.62 22.42 -16.27
N ASN A 66 -4.76 22.55 -15.26
CA ASN A 66 -4.63 23.75 -14.46
C ASN A 66 -4.24 24.96 -15.33
N CYS A 67 -3.24 24.81 -16.19
CA CYS A 67 -2.84 25.85 -17.14
C CYS A 67 -3.96 26.23 -18.11
N ALA A 68 -4.74 25.25 -18.59
CA ALA A 68 -5.88 25.50 -19.48
C ALA A 68 -7.04 26.22 -18.77
N ARG A 69 -7.26 25.95 -17.48
CA ARG A 69 -8.30 26.53 -16.63
C ARG A 69 -7.91 27.90 -16.04
N ARG A 70 -6.63 28.24 -15.96
CA ARG A 70 -6.15 29.54 -15.42
C ARG A 70 -6.78 30.78 -16.07
N LYS A 71 -7.18 30.69 -17.35
CA LYS A 71 -7.87 31.78 -18.07
C LYS A 71 -9.39 31.67 -18.04
N ASN A 72 -9.94 30.69 -17.32
CA ASN A 72 -11.37 30.44 -17.27
C ASN A 72 -11.93 30.86 -15.90
N LEU A 73 -13.06 31.57 -15.90
CA LEU A 73 -13.85 31.89 -14.72
C LEU A 73 -15.19 31.17 -14.80
N ARG A 74 -15.64 30.61 -13.67
CA ARG A 74 -16.94 29.95 -13.54
C ARG A 74 -17.87 30.82 -12.72
N LEU A 75 -18.87 31.39 -13.37
CA LEU A 75 -19.94 32.17 -12.73
C LEU A 75 -21.12 31.24 -12.41
N VAL A 76 -21.64 31.31 -11.19
CA VAL A 76 -22.80 30.52 -10.73
C VAL A 76 -23.90 31.49 -10.30
N GLY A 77 -25.16 31.10 -10.46
CA GLY A 77 -26.32 31.90 -10.02
C GLY A 77 -26.83 32.92 -11.04
N LEU A 78 -26.27 32.95 -12.25
CA LEU A 78 -26.82 33.74 -13.34
C LEU A 78 -28.19 33.18 -13.77
N PRO A 79 -29.28 33.96 -13.79
CA PRO A 79 -30.57 33.48 -14.27
C PRO A 79 -30.46 32.93 -15.70
N GLU A 80 -31.12 31.80 -15.95
CA GLU A 80 -31.12 31.22 -17.29
C GLU A 80 -31.78 32.20 -18.29
N ASN A 81 -31.15 32.34 -19.47
CA ASN A 81 -31.58 33.25 -20.53
C ASN A 81 -31.53 34.75 -20.17
N ALA A 82 -30.72 35.14 -19.18
CA ALA A 82 -30.51 36.56 -18.84
C ALA A 82 -29.95 37.39 -20.00
N GLU A 83 -29.22 36.74 -20.91
CA GLU A 83 -28.70 37.34 -22.15
C GLU A 83 -29.82 37.80 -23.10
N LYS A 84 -31.02 37.22 -22.99
CA LYS A 84 -32.17 37.46 -23.88
C LYS A 84 -31.78 37.25 -25.35
N THR A 85 -31.71 38.33 -26.14
CA THR A 85 -31.39 38.30 -27.58
C THR A 85 -29.91 38.60 -27.84
N GLN A 86 -29.15 39.04 -26.84
CA GLN A 86 -27.75 39.39 -27.01
C GLN A 86 -26.86 38.14 -26.83
N PRO A 87 -25.70 38.06 -27.48
CA PRO A 87 -24.77 36.96 -27.25
C PRO A 87 -24.18 37.04 -25.83
N MET A 88 -23.97 35.89 -25.20
CA MET A 88 -23.43 35.77 -23.83
C MET A 88 -22.18 36.62 -23.57
N ILE A 89 -21.29 36.73 -24.56
CA ILE A 89 -20.05 37.51 -24.44
C ILE A 89 -20.35 39.00 -24.18
N ASP A 90 -21.26 39.58 -24.98
CA ASP A 90 -21.62 41.00 -24.86
C ASP A 90 -22.34 41.25 -23.54
N TYR A 91 -23.24 40.34 -23.14
CA TYR A 91 -23.93 40.41 -21.85
C TYR A 91 -22.95 40.45 -20.67
N ILE A 92 -21.97 39.55 -20.65
CA ILE A 92 -20.96 39.46 -19.59
C ILE A 92 -20.07 40.71 -19.60
N GLN A 93 -19.68 41.21 -20.78
CA GLN A 93 -18.89 42.43 -20.89
C GLN A 93 -19.63 43.66 -20.36
N HIS A 94 -20.91 43.83 -20.71
CA HIS A 94 -21.75 44.92 -20.21
C HIS A 94 -21.95 44.84 -18.69
N MET A 95 -22.23 43.65 -18.17
CA MET A 95 -22.34 43.43 -16.72
C MET A 95 -21.04 43.79 -15.99
N TRP A 96 -19.89 43.39 -16.54
CA TRP A 96 -18.59 43.67 -15.92
C TRP A 96 -18.20 45.15 -15.98
N LEU A 97 -18.48 45.83 -17.09
CA LEU A 97 -18.26 47.26 -17.25
C LEU A 97 -19.06 48.07 -16.23
N GLY A 98 -20.27 47.61 -15.89
CA GLY A 98 -21.09 48.21 -14.83
C GLY A 98 -20.50 48.11 -13.43
N LEU A 99 -19.58 47.16 -13.19
CA LEU A 99 -18.95 46.93 -11.88
C LEU A 99 -17.61 47.63 -11.72
N ASP A 100 -16.73 47.52 -12.72
CA ASP A 100 -15.33 47.96 -12.59
C ASP A 100 -15.05 49.29 -13.33
N GLY A 101 -16.09 49.92 -13.90
CA GLY A 101 -16.16 51.33 -14.32
C GLY A 101 -15.19 51.85 -15.39
N ALA A 102 -14.13 51.10 -15.75
CA ALA A 102 -13.05 51.62 -16.60
C ALA A 102 -12.27 50.57 -17.40
N LYS A 103 -12.46 49.27 -17.15
CA LYS A 103 -11.68 48.22 -17.84
C LYS A 103 -12.55 47.38 -18.76
N SER A 104 -12.32 47.52 -20.06
CA SER A 104 -12.89 46.63 -21.08
C SER A 104 -12.24 45.25 -20.97
N LEU A 105 -13.03 44.24 -20.58
CA LEU A 105 -12.58 42.85 -20.63
C LEU A 105 -12.56 42.35 -22.06
N THR A 106 -11.45 41.72 -22.47
CA THR A 106 -11.40 41.00 -23.73
C THR A 106 -11.68 39.52 -23.49
N LEU A 107 -12.89 39.08 -23.82
CA LEU A 107 -13.29 37.68 -23.67
C LEU A 107 -13.01 36.91 -24.97
N GLU A 108 -12.52 35.69 -24.84
CA GLU A 108 -12.39 34.74 -25.96
C GLU A 108 -13.71 33.99 -26.17
N ARG A 109 -14.36 33.59 -25.06
CA ARG A 109 -15.59 32.79 -25.10
C ARG A 109 -16.39 32.97 -23.81
N ALA A 110 -17.71 32.96 -23.91
CA ALA A 110 -18.60 32.81 -22.77
C ALA A 110 -19.76 31.88 -23.14
N HIS A 111 -20.05 30.89 -22.31
CA HIS A 111 -21.13 29.93 -22.56
C HIS A 111 -21.63 29.27 -21.27
N CYS A 112 -22.92 28.91 -21.22
CA CYS A 112 -23.47 28.07 -20.16
C CYS A 112 -22.90 26.65 -20.23
N THR A 113 -22.72 26.01 -19.08
CA THR A 113 -22.34 24.60 -19.02
C THR A 113 -23.44 23.73 -19.63
N LEU A 114 -23.03 22.59 -20.20
CA LEU A 114 -23.95 21.56 -20.71
C LEU A 114 -24.62 20.74 -19.59
N ALA A 115 -24.40 21.11 -18.33
CA ALA A 115 -25.01 20.44 -17.20
C ALA A 115 -26.53 20.58 -17.25
N ARG A 116 -27.25 19.54 -16.82
CA ARG A 116 -28.72 19.61 -16.71
C ARG A 116 -29.10 20.70 -15.71
N PRO A 117 -30.01 21.62 -16.06
CA PRO A 117 -30.54 22.58 -15.09
C PRO A 117 -31.10 21.83 -13.88
N ARG A 118 -30.74 22.26 -12.68
CA ARG A 118 -31.37 21.74 -11.46
C ARG A 118 -32.57 22.63 -11.13
N PRO A 119 -33.65 22.08 -10.55
CA PRO A 119 -34.85 22.87 -10.22
C PRO A 119 -34.56 24.06 -9.29
N ASP A 120 -33.51 23.97 -8.50
CA ASP A 120 -33.08 24.92 -7.49
C ASP A 120 -31.83 25.74 -7.90
N GLN A 121 -31.18 25.44 -9.04
CA GLN A 121 -29.90 26.05 -9.42
C GLN A 121 -29.78 26.27 -10.93
N ASN A 122 -29.45 27.51 -11.28
CA ASN A 122 -29.13 27.89 -12.65
C ASN A 122 -27.81 27.28 -13.10
N ARG A 123 -27.67 27.02 -14.42
CA ARG A 123 -26.41 26.52 -14.99
C ARG A 123 -25.29 27.53 -14.79
N ALA A 124 -24.09 27.00 -14.55
CA ALA A 124 -22.90 27.83 -14.45
C ALA A 124 -22.51 28.37 -15.84
N VAL A 125 -21.97 29.58 -15.90
CA VAL A 125 -21.40 30.17 -17.12
C VAL A 125 -19.88 30.07 -17.03
N ILE A 126 -19.26 29.48 -18.05
CA ILE A 126 -17.81 29.44 -18.21
C ILE A 126 -17.41 30.59 -19.12
N ILE A 127 -16.63 31.52 -18.55
CA ILE A 127 -16.05 32.67 -19.22
C ILE A 127 -14.57 32.37 -19.43
N ARG A 128 -14.04 32.60 -20.64
CA ARG A 128 -12.63 32.49 -20.95
C ARG A 128 -12.09 33.84 -21.37
N PHE A 129 -11.05 34.31 -20.68
CA PHE A 129 -10.37 35.56 -20.99
C PHE A 129 -9.33 35.38 -22.08
N LEU A 130 -9.17 36.39 -22.93
CA LEU A 130 -8.12 36.40 -23.95
C LEU A 130 -6.73 36.47 -23.28
N ARG A 131 -6.57 37.31 -22.25
CA ARG A 131 -5.33 37.47 -21.50
C ARG A 131 -5.51 36.98 -20.05
N PHE A 132 -4.48 36.32 -19.54
CA PHE A 132 -4.45 35.84 -18.15
C PHE A 132 -4.39 36.97 -17.11
N GLN A 133 -3.85 38.14 -17.50
CA GLN A 133 -3.73 39.33 -16.65
C GLN A 133 -5.02 40.16 -16.57
N ASP A 134 -6.05 39.82 -17.36
CA ASP A 134 -7.39 40.37 -17.15
C ASP A 134 -7.87 39.90 -15.74
N PRO A 135 -8.73 40.67 -15.04
CA PRO A 135 -8.74 40.94 -13.58
C PRO A 135 -9.17 39.76 -12.65
N THR A 136 -8.75 38.54 -12.95
CA THR A 136 -8.71 37.43 -12.00
C THR A 136 -7.92 37.77 -10.72
N ASP A 137 -7.06 38.79 -10.74
CA ASP A 137 -6.25 39.20 -9.58
C ASP A 137 -6.97 40.13 -8.58
N ARG A 138 -8.21 40.60 -8.85
CA ARG A 138 -8.88 41.59 -7.96
C ARG A 138 -10.37 41.42 -7.67
N HIS A 139 -11.09 40.47 -8.27
CA HIS A 139 -12.56 40.42 -8.17
C HIS A 139 -13.17 39.07 -7.76
N ILE A 140 -12.41 38.21 -7.05
CA ILE A 140 -12.97 37.08 -6.28
C ILE A 140 -13.61 37.59 -4.96
N THR A 141 -13.58 38.89 -4.68
CA THR A 141 -14.33 39.49 -3.57
C THR A 141 -15.75 39.81 -4.02
N ILE A 142 -16.63 38.81 -3.93
CA ILE A 142 -18.09 38.87 -3.68
C ILE A 142 -18.87 39.95 -4.49
N TRP A 143 -19.69 39.47 -5.43
CA TRP A 143 -20.65 40.28 -6.19
C TRP A 143 -21.67 40.94 -5.23
N PRO A 144 -21.77 42.28 -5.16
CA PRO A 144 -22.58 42.97 -4.14
C PRO A 144 -24.09 42.82 -4.31
N ASP A 145 -24.56 42.57 -5.54
CA ASP A 145 -25.99 42.55 -5.91
C ASP A 145 -26.59 41.13 -6.00
N MET A 146 -25.88 40.10 -5.52
CA MET A 146 -26.46 38.78 -5.36
C MET A 146 -27.27 38.70 -4.07
N ASP A 147 -28.57 38.41 -4.19
CA ASP A 147 -29.46 38.12 -3.06
C ASP A 147 -28.78 37.08 -2.13
N PRO A 148 -28.53 37.41 -0.84
CA PRO A 148 -27.80 36.56 0.08
C PRO A 148 -28.45 35.19 0.29
N ALA A 149 -29.73 35.01 -0.08
CA ALA A 149 -30.40 33.71 -0.05
C ALA A 149 -29.93 32.73 -1.15
N HIS A 150 -29.33 33.22 -2.23
CA HIS A 150 -28.81 32.40 -3.34
C HIS A 150 -27.29 32.46 -3.48
N ALA A 151 -26.62 33.29 -2.68
CA ALA A 151 -25.18 33.20 -2.46
C ALA A 151 -24.86 31.94 -1.63
N VAL A 152 -24.82 30.78 -2.28
CA VAL A 152 -23.99 29.70 -1.75
C VAL A 152 -22.57 30.23 -1.80
N SER A 153 -22.05 30.59 -0.61
CA SER A 153 -20.72 31.17 -0.41
C SER A 153 -19.69 30.50 -1.34
N PRO A 154 -18.73 31.22 -1.96
CA PRO A 154 -17.63 30.60 -2.70
C PRO A 154 -16.86 29.58 -1.85
N GLN A 155 -16.92 29.77 -0.53
CA GLN A 155 -16.46 28.81 0.46
C GLN A 155 -17.21 27.49 0.32
N ASN A 156 -18.54 27.44 0.17
CA ASN A 156 -19.31 26.19 0.20
C ASN A 156 -19.14 25.22 -0.98
N SER A 157 -18.45 25.55 -2.07
CA SER A 157 -18.16 24.58 -3.15
C SER A 157 -16.72 24.06 -3.13
N PHE A 158 -15.77 24.88 -2.68
CA PHE A 158 -14.41 24.45 -2.36
C PHE A 158 -14.34 23.78 -0.99
N VAL A 159 -15.07 24.28 0.02
CA VAL A 159 -15.30 23.63 1.31
C VAL A 159 -15.99 22.30 1.10
N TRP A 160 -16.95 22.13 0.18
CA TRP A 160 -17.54 20.79 -0.02
C TRP A 160 -16.53 19.78 -0.60
N ILE A 161 -15.60 20.23 -1.45
CA ILE A 161 -14.57 19.35 -2.00
C ILE A 161 -13.43 19.14 -0.98
N GLU A 162 -12.99 20.18 -0.29
CA GLU A 162 -11.98 20.10 0.77
C GLU A 162 -12.51 19.34 1.98
N GLU A 163 -13.74 19.54 2.42
CA GLU A 163 -14.39 18.83 3.52
C GLU A 163 -14.64 17.37 3.16
N VAL A 164 -15.03 17.07 1.92
CA VAL A 164 -15.10 15.67 1.44
C VAL A 164 -13.70 15.06 1.36
N LEU A 165 -12.68 15.79 0.89
CA LEU A 165 -11.28 15.30 0.86
C LEU A 165 -10.72 15.13 2.29
N GLN A 166 -11.04 16.03 3.21
CA GLN A 166 -10.66 16.00 4.62
C GLN A 166 -11.32 14.81 5.30
N GLN A 167 -12.61 14.60 5.07
CA GLN A 167 -13.38 13.47 5.60
C GLN A 167 -12.87 12.14 5.04
N GLN A 168 -12.48 12.09 3.76
CA GLN A 168 -11.83 10.92 3.18
C GLN A 168 -10.44 10.69 3.79
N GLN A 169 -9.66 11.75 4.01
CA GLN A 169 -8.35 11.65 4.66
C GLN A 169 -8.46 11.19 6.11
N GLU A 170 -9.45 11.68 6.86
CA GLU A 170 -9.76 11.25 8.22
C GLU A 170 -10.23 9.79 8.26
N HIS A 171 -11.07 9.38 7.30
CA HIS A 171 -11.51 8.00 7.21
C HIS A 171 -10.34 7.05 6.88
N ILE A 172 -9.44 7.44 5.96
CA ILE A 172 -8.25 6.67 5.61
C ILE A 172 -7.30 6.55 6.80
N THR A 173 -7.04 7.66 7.51
CA THR A 173 -6.15 7.66 8.69
C THR A 173 -6.73 6.84 9.84
N THR A 174 -8.04 6.91 10.07
CA THR A 174 -8.75 6.10 11.07
C THR A 174 -8.73 4.63 10.71
N ALA A 175 -8.97 4.30 9.44
CA ALA A 175 -8.90 2.93 8.94
C ALA A 175 -7.48 2.37 9.09
N LEU A 176 -6.44 3.14 8.75
CA LEU A 176 -5.05 2.75 8.95
C LEU A 176 -4.74 2.53 10.43
N ALA A 177 -5.18 3.43 11.32
CA ALA A 177 -5.00 3.27 12.77
C ALA A 177 -5.68 1.99 13.29
N HIS A 178 -6.90 1.70 12.85
CA HIS A 178 -7.62 0.47 13.19
C HIS A 178 -6.88 -0.78 12.69
N THR A 179 -6.35 -0.76 11.46
CA THR A 179 -5.56 -1.89 10.94
C THR A 179 -4.27 -2.10 11.73
N HIS A 180 -3.55 -1.04 12.08
CA HIS A 180 -2.37 -1.12 12.93
C HIS A 180 -2.70 -1.69 14.31
N GLN A 181 -3.80 -1.26 14.92
CA GLN A 181 -4.26 -1.80 16.20
C GLN A 181 -4.62 -3.29 16.08
N THR A 182 -5.30 -3.68 15.00
CA THR A 182 -5.67 -5.08 14.75
C THR A 182 -4.44 -5.96 14.58
N VAL A 183 -3.45 -5.51 13.81
CA VAL A 183 -2.17 -6.21 13.63
C VAL A 183 -1.42 -6.32 14.96
N SER A 184 -1.40 -5.25 15.76
CA SER A 184 -0.78 -5.26 17.09
C SER A 184 -1.47 -6.26 18.03
N ASN A 185 -2.80 -6.27 18.06
CA ASN A 185 -3.58 -7.20 18.87
C ASN A 185 -3.31 -8.67 18.45
N LEU A 186 -3.28 -8.95 17.15
CA LEU A 186 -2.95 -10.28 16.61
C LEU A 186 -1.53 -10.70 17.00
N ALA A 187 -0.55 -9.80 16.89
CA ALA A 187 0.82 -10.08 17.30
C ALA A 187 0.91 -10.43 18.80
N GLN A 188 0.18 -9.70 19.65
CA GLN A 188 0.09 -10.02 21.07
C GLN A 188 -0.54 -11.39 21.31
N THR A 189 -1.61 -11.75 20.58
CA THR A 189 -2.26 -13.06 20.72
C THR A 189 -1.34 -14.21 20.32
N ILE A 190 -0.57 -14.03 19.23
CA ILE A 190 0.44 -15.00 18.80
C ILE A 190 1.51 -15.19 19.88
N ASN A 191 1.99 -14.11 20.49
CA ASN A 191 2.98 -14.19 21.57
C ASN A 191 2.42 -14.90 22.80
N THR A 192 1.17 -14.63 23.18
CA THR A 192 0.50 -15.32 24.28
C THR A 192 0.33 -16.82 24.00
N LEU A 193 -0.09 -17.19 22.79
CA LEU A 193 -0.22 -18.59 22.38
C LEU A 193 1.14 -19.30 22.38
N ALA A 194 2.19 -18.64 21.88
CA ALA A 194 3.55 -19.17 21.93
C ALA A 194 4.01 -19.43 23.37
N ALA A 195 3.71 -18.54 24.31
CA ALA A 195 3.99 -18.73 25.72
C ALA A 195 3.20 -19.91 26.33
N GLN A 196 1.92 -20.05 26.00
CA GLN A 196 1.10 -21.19 26.43
C GLN A 196 1.65 -22.53 25.90
N VAL A 197 2.08 -22.58 24.64
CA VAL A 197 2.72 -23.77 24.05
C VAL A 197 4.03 -24.10 24.78
N GLN A 198 4.84 -23.11 25.15
CA GLN A 198 6.05 -23.35 25.95
C GLN A 198 5.73 -23.90 27.34
N GLN A 199 4.69 -23.38 28.00
CA GLN A 199 4.24 -23.91 29.29
C GLN A 199 3.77 -25.37 29.18
N LEU A 200 2.98 -25.71 28.16
CA LEU A 200 2.55 -27.09 27.91
C LEU A 200 3.73 -28.02 27.65
N ARG A 201 4.72 -27.58 26.85
CA ARG A 201 5.96 -28.34 26.63
C ARG A 201 6.70 -28.60 27.94
N ALA A 202 6.78 -27.61 28.83
CA ALA A 202 7.43 -27.77 30.13
C ALA A 202 6.69 -28.77 31.02
N ILE A 203 5.35 -28.75 31.05
CA ILE A 203 4.54 -29.72 31.81
C ILE A 203 4.74 -31.14 31.28
N VAL A 204 4.69 -31.32 29.95
CA VAL A 204 4.92 -32.64 29.32
C VAL A 204 6.34 -33.15 29.66
N ALA A 205 7.35 -32.29 29.59
CA ALA A 205 8.72 -32.65 29.96
C ALA A 205 8.85 -33.08 31.44
N GLN A 206 8.16 -32.39 32.35
CA GLN A 206 8.11 -32.77 33.76
C GLN A 206 7.46 -34.15 33.96
N LEU A 207 6.31 -34.42 33.30
CA LEU A 207 5.62 -35.71 33.37
C LEU A 207 6.47 -36.87 32.82
N THR A 208 7.21 -36.66 31.72
CA THR A 208 8.14 -37.68 31.20
C THR A 208 9.31 -37.95 32.14
N THR A 209 9.76 -36.94 32.88
CA THR A 209 10.85 -37.10 33.86
C THR A 209 10.36 -37.85 35.11
N THR A 210 9.15 -37.57 35.58
CA THR A 210 8.55 -38.29 36.72
C THR A 210 8.27 -39.77 36.39
N SER A 211 7.87 -40.09 35.16
CA SER A 211 7.63 -41.48 34.75
C SER A 211 8.93 -42.29 34.62
N LEU A 212 10.05 -41.67 34.28
CA LEU A 212 11.36 -42.33 34.24
C LEU A 212 11.96 -42.55 35.64
N THR A 213 11.66 -41.67 36.60
CA THR A 213 12.12 -41.82 38.00
C THR A 213 11.25 -42.79 38.83
N ALA A 214 10.03 -43.11 38.38
CA ALA A 214 9.13 -44.05 39.07
C ALA A 214 9.38 -45.54 38.73
N MET A 215 10.30 -45.85 37.82
CA MET A 215 10.78 -47.22 37.66
C MET A 215 11.73 -47.55 38.82
N PRO A 216 11.49 -48.62 39.61
CA PRO A 216 12.42 -49.01 40.65
C PRO A 216 13.73 -49.40 39.98
N GLN A 217 14.77 -48.58 40.18
CA GLN A 217 16.12 -48.99 39.81
C GLN A 217 16.45 -50.26 40.61
N SER A 218 16.57 -51.39 39.92
CA SER A 218 17.22 -52.56 40.46
C SER A 218 18.68 -52.20 40.77
N PRO A 219 19.22 -52.58 41.93
CA PRO A 219 20.58 -52.18 42.30
C PRO A 219 21.58 -52.89 41.38
N LEU A 220 22.39 -52.10 40.66
CA LEU A 220 23.58 -52.59 39.96
C LEU A 220 24.59 -53.14 40.99
N PRO A 221 25.33 -54.22 40.66
CA PRO A 221 26.27 -54.83 41.59
C PRO A 221 27.47 -53.92 41.83
N GLU A 222 27.84 -53.76 43.10
CA GLU A 222 29.03 -53.02 43.52
C GLU A 222 30.30 -53.58 42.86
N THR A 223 31.09 -52.68 42.26
CA THR A 223 32.44 -52.98 41.79
C THR A 223 33.40 -53.13 42.98
N PRO A 224 34.32 -54.11 42.97
CA PRO A 224 35.23 -54.35 44.09
C PRO A 224 36.25 -53.22 44.25
N PRO A 225 36.80 -53.03 45.48
CA PRO A 225 37.67 -51.89 45.79
C PRO A 225 39.01 -51.97 45.05
N PRO A 226 39.63 -50.81 44.73
CA PRO A 226 40.90 -50.78 44.03
C PRO A 226 42.02 -51.37 44.88
N THR A 227 42.76 -52.30 44.26
CA THR A 227 44.01 -52.87 44.79
C THR A 227 45.04 -51.76 45.01
N VAL A 228 45.47 -51.63 46.27
CA VAL A 228 46.58 -50.77 46.69
C VAL A 228 47.85 -51.22 45.97
N THR A 229 48.39 -50.36 45.11
CA THR A 229 49.73 -50.55 44.53
C THR A 229 50.67 -49.54 45.17
N PHE A 230 51.47 -50.01 46.13
CA PHE A 230 52.57 -49.24 46.71
C PHE A 230 53.69 -49.08 45.66
N ALA A 231 53.80 -47.89 45.07
CA ALA A 231 55.00 -47.50 44.34
C ALA A 231 56.03 -46.98 45.35
N ARG A 232 57.11 -47.75 45.53
CA ARG A 232 58.34 -47.30 46.20
C ARG A 232 59.05 -46.31 45.29
N ASP A 233 59.33 -45.12 45.79
CA ASP A 233 60.24 -44.17 45.14
C ASP A 233 61.55 -44.11 45.94
N PRO A 234 62.72 -44.42 45.35
CA PRO A 234 64.00 -44.40 46.04
C PRO A 234 64.64 -43.01 45.96
N THR A 235 64.79 -42.41 47.16
CA THR A 235 65.97 -41.71 47.69
C THR A 235 66.87 -40.94 46.71
N THR A 236 67.13 -39.66 47.00
CA THR A 236 68.48 -39.14 47.38
C THR A 236 68.49 -37.61 47.60
N GLN A 237 68.74 -37.23 48.87
CA GLN A 237 69.65 -36.16 49.38
C GLN A 237 69.43 -34.68 48.95
N ARG A 238 69.82 -33.61 49.67
CA ARG A 238 70.40 -33.30 51.00
C ARG A 238 70.36 -31.74 51.11
N LEU A 239 70.23 -31.22 52.33
CA LEU A 239 70.79 -29.95 52.89
C LEU A 239 70.47 -28.63 52.14
N SER A 240 69.76 -27.69 52.76
CA SER A 240 70.22 -26.83 53.86
C SER A 240 69.02 -26.23 54.60
#